data_AF-A0A821TNZ8-F1
#
_entry.id   AF-A0A821TNZ8-F1
#
_cell.length_a   1.000
_cell.length_b   1.000
_cell.length_c   1.000
_cell.angle_alpha   90.00
_cell.angle_beta   90.00
_cell.angle_gamma   90.00
#
_symmetry.space_group_name_H-M   'P 1'
#
loop_
_entity.id
_entity.type
_entity.pdbx_description
1 polymer ?
#
loop_
_entity_poly.entity_id
_entity_poly.type
_entity_poly.pdbx_seq_one_letter_code
_entity_poly.pdbx_strand_id
1 'polypeptide(L)'
;LMTPALAFFYGGMVDRKNVLNQLFLSFICMGIVIVQWVLLGFSFAFGQPVSEGFGSFDWAVLRFGEIQNSYYSPTYPLLTFCMYQATF
;
A
#
# COMPACT_ATOMS: atom_id res chain seq x y z
N LEU A 1 -5.08 9.92 -3.76
CA LEU A 1 -4.50 10.98 -4.63
C LEU A 1 -3.55 11.93 -3.87
N MET A 2 -3.00 11.53 -2.71
CA MET A 2 -2.11 12.39 -1.90
C MET A 2 -0.63 12.20 -2.24
N THR A 3 -0.24 10.99 -2.65
CA THR A 3 1.16 10.59 -2.93
C THR A 3 1.86 11.43 -4.02
N PRO A 4 1.23 11.72 -5.19
CA PRO A 4 1.84 12.62 -6.17
C PRO A 4 1.79 14.09 -5.73
N ALA A 5 0.78 14.51 -4.97
CA ALA A 5 0.70 15.88 -4.44
C ALA A 5 1.86 16.16 -3.47
N LEU A 6 2.21 15.17 -2.65
CA LEU A 6 3.35 15.23 -1.74
C LEU A 6 4.69 15.25 -2.49
N ALA A 7 4.80 14.53 -3.61
CA ALA A 7 5.98 14.57 -4.47
C ALA A 7 6.23 15.98 -5.03
N PHE A 8 5.19 16.68 -5.48
CA PHE A 8 5.31 18.07 -5.93
C PHE A 8 5.60 19.03 -4.77
N PHE A 9 4.99 18.82 -3.60
CA PHE A 9 5.25 19.61 -2.40
C PHE A 9 6.73 19.53 -1.99
N TYR A 10 7.29 18.32 -1.88
CA TYR A 10 8.71 18.14 -1.56
C TYR A 10 9.62 18.53 -2.73
N GLY A 11 9.20 18.31 -3.98
CA GLY A 11 9.91 18.79 -5.15
C GLY A 11 10.07 20.31 -5.16
N GLY A 12 9.07 21.06 -4.69
CA GLY A 12 9.11 22.53 -4.60
C GLY A 12 10.02 23.08 -3.48
N MET A 13 10.41 22.26 -2.50
CA MET A 13 11.31 22.65 -1.40
C MET A 13 12.79 22.41 -1.69
N VAL A 14 13.09 21.63 -2.73
CA VAL A 14 14.45 21.25 -3.09
C VAL A 14 14.98 22.20 -4.18
N ASP A 15 16.31 22.39 -4.21
CA ASP A 15 16.99 23.13 -5.28
C ASP A 15 16.50 22.75 -6.68
N ARG A 16 16.37 23.74 -7.57
CA ARG A 16 15.89 23.57 -8.96
C ARG A 16 16.60 22.46 -9.74
N LYS A 17 17.89 22.24 -9.48
CA LYS A 17 18.70 21.18 -10.11
C LYS A 17 18.29 19.76 -9.72
N ASN A 18 17.62 19.59 -8.57
CA ASN A 18 17.30 18.30 -7.97
C ASN A 18 15.80 17.97 -8.00
N VAL A 19 14.93 18.89 -8.47
CA VAL A 19 13.47 18.72 -8.50
C VAL A 19 13.07 17.49 -9.34
N LEU A 20 13.68 17.32 -10.51
CA LEU A 20 13.41 16.16 -11.37
C LEU A 20 13.76 14.85 -10.65
N ASN A 21 14.91 14.79 -9.97
CA ASN A 21 15.31 13.61 -9.21
C ASN A 21 14.31 13.30 -8.10
N GLN A 22 13.83 14.32 -7.38
CA GLN A 22 12.84 14.14 -6.31
C GLN A 22 11.51 13.58 -6.85
N LEU A 23 11.03 14.10 -7.98
CA LEU A 23 9.81 13.60 -8.63
C LEU A 23 9.98 12.15 -9.08
N PHE A 24 11.09 11.80 -9.75
CA PHE A 24 11.36 10.44 -10.19
C PHE A 24 11.47 9.46 -9.01
N LEU A 25 12.14 9.85 -7.93
CA LEU A 25 12.23 9.02 -6.73
C LEU A 25 10.85 8.74 -6.14
N SER A 26 9.97 9.75 -6.06
CA SER A 26 8.59 9.55 -5.59
C SER A 26 7.79 8.62 -6.51
N PHE A 27 7.95 8.71 -7.83
CA PHE A 27 7.30 7.78 -8.78
C PHE A 27 7.78 6.34 -8.61
N ILE A 28 9.08 6.13 -8.45
CA ILE A 28 9.66 4.81 -8.23
C ILE A 28 9.17 4.23 -6.89
N CYS A 29 9.20 5.04 -5.82
CA CYS A 29 8.69 4.63 -4.51
C CYS A 29 7.20 4.23 -4.59
N MET A 30 6.36 4.98 -5.31
CA MET A 30 4.96 4.60 -5.52
C MET A 30 4.84 3.21 -6.16
N GLY A 31 5.62 2.92 -7.20
CA GLY A 31 5.63 1.60 -7.84
C GLY A 31 6.07 0.49 -6.88
N ILE A 32 7.14 0.70 -6.13
CA ILE A 32 7.69 -0.29 -5.20
C ILE A 32 6.69 -0.59 -4.07
N VAL A 33 6.09 0.43 -3.48
CA VAL A 33 5.12 0.25 -2.38
C VAL A 33 3.90 -0.53 -2.86
N ILE A 34 3.37 -0.22 -4.05
CA ILE A 34 2.23 -0.96 -4.60
C ILE A 34 2.58 -2.45 -4.82
N VAL A 35 3.75 -2.73 -5.39
CA VAL A 35 4.19 -4.11 -5.61
C VAL A 35 4.39 -4.84 -4.29
N GLN A 36 5.09 -4.23 -3.33
CA GLN A 36 5.30 -4.80 -2.00
C GLN A 36 3.97 -5.04 -1.27
N TRP A 37 3.02 -4.12 -1.38
CA TRP A 37 1.70 -4.24 -0.77
C TRP A 37 0.93 -5.46 -1.27
N VAL A 38 0.88 -5.63 -2.59
CA VAL A 38 0.19 -6.75 -3.25
C VAL A 38 0.86 -8.09 -2.94
N LEU A 39 2.19 -8.13 -2.94
CA LEU A 39 2.92 -9.37 -2.73
C LEU A 39 2.78 -9.89 -1.30
N LEU A 40 2.93 -9.01 -0.30
CA LEU A 40 3.06 -9.44 1.09
C LEU A 40 2.54 -8.43 2.12
N GLY A 41 2.54 -7.13 1.82
CA GLY A 41 2.17 -6.08 2.78
C GLY A 41 0.74 -6.21 3.32
N PHE A 42 -0.23 -6.44 2.44
CA PHE A 42 -1.63 -6.60 2.86
C PHE A 42 -1.83 -7.79 3.80
N SER A 43 -1.22 -8.93 3.46
CA SER A 43 -1.30 -10.14 4.27
C SER A 43 -0.67 -9.95 5.65
N PHE A 44 0.49 -9.29 5.70
CA PHE A 44 1.18 -9.07 6.96
C PHE A 44 0.42 -8.11 7.89
N ALA A 45 -0.34 -7.16 7.34
CA ALA A 45 -1.11 -6.20 8.14
C ALA A 45 -2.48 -6.73 8.59
N PHE A 46 -3.19 -7.48 7.72
CA PHE A 46 -4.60 -7.82 7.93
C PHE A 46 -4.92 -9.32 7.81
N GLY A 47 -3.93 -10.15 7.49
CA GLY A 47 -4.07 -11.61 7.50
C GLY A 47 -4.12 -12.17 8.93
N GLN A 48 -4.37 -13.48 9.03
CA GLN A 48 -4.37 -14.14 10.34
C GLN A 48 -2.99 -14.03 11.00
N PRO A 49 -2.87 -13.53 12.23
CA PRO A 49 -1.57 -13.36 12.86
C PRO A 49 -0.93 -14.72 13.18
N VAL A 50 0.39 -14.83 12.97
CA VAL A 50 1.18 -16.01 13.38
C VAL A 50 1.48 -15.95 14.87
N SER A 51 1.71 -14.75 15.40
CA SER A 51 1.90 -14.46 16.81
C SER A 51 1.54 -13.01 17.13
N GLU A 52 1.51 -12.64 18.42
CA GLU A 52 1.26 -11.26 18.83
C GLU A 52 2.30 -10.31 18.20
N GLY A 53 1.85 -9.46 17.27
CA GLY A 53 2.69 -8.50 16.56
C GLY A 53 3.28 -8.98 15.22
N PHE A 54 3.11 -10.24 14.83
CA PHE A 54 3.55 -10.75 13.52
C PHE A 54 2.38 -11.25 12.67
N GLY A 55 2.22 -10.64 11.50
CA GLY A 55 1.26 -11.08 10.49
C GLY A 55 1.72 -12.33 9.73
N SER A 56 0.76 -13.02 9.10
CA SER A 56 1.03 -14.13 8.19
C SER A 56 1.18 -13.68 6.74
N PHE A 57 1.61 -14.61 5.90
CA PHE A 57 1.68 -14.45 4.45
C PHE A 57 0.61 -15.28 3.71
N ASP A 58 -0.44 -15.70 4.40
CA ASP A 58 -1.48 -16.58 3.83
C ASP A 58 -2.28 -15.88 2.73
N TRP A 59 -2.42 -14.55 2.81
CA TRP A 59 -3.11 -13.72 1.83
C TRP A 59 -2.14 -13.05 0.83
N ALA A 60 -0.87 -13.49 0.79
CA ALA A 60 0.11 -13.00 -0.16
C ALA A 60 -0.40 -13.12 -1.60
N VAL A 61 -0.06 -12.13 -2.45
CA VAL A 61 -0.51 -12.08 -3.85
C VAL A 61 -2.05 -12.06 -3.98
N LEU A 62 -2.72 -11.42 -3.02
CA LEU A 62 -4.19 -11.26 -2.99
C LEU A 62 -4.97 -12.59 -2.94
N ARG A 63 -4.39 -13.62 -2.30
CA ARG A 63 -4.98 -14.97 -2.22
C ARG A 63 -5.93 -15.15 -1.02
N PHE A 64 -6.71 -14.13 -0.69
CA PHE A 64 -7.61 -14.17 0.48
C PHE A 64 -8.85 -15.08 0.31
N GLY A 65 -9.12 -15.59 -0.90
CA GLY A 65 -10.11 -16.64 -1.18
C GLY A 65 -11.58 -16.20 -1.06
N GLU A 66 -11.90 -15.33 -0.12
CA GLU A 66 -13.24 -14.79 0.13
C GLU A 66 -13.38 -13.39 -0.46
N ILE A 67 -14.55 -13.12 -1.04
CA ILE A 67 -14.86 -11.81 -1.64
C ILE A 67 -15.19 -10.78 -0.54
N GLN A 68 -15.76 -11.23 0.58
CA GLN A 68 -16.15 -10.40 1.72
C GLN A 68 -15.63 -11.03 3.01
N ASN A 69 -15.22 -10.20 3.96
CA ASN A 69 -14.71 -10.65 5.25
C ASN A 69 -15.53 -9.98 6.37
N SER A 70 -16.15 -10.78 7.23
CA SER A 70 -17.07 -10.26 8.26
C SER A 70 -16.41 -9.32 9.28
N TYR A 71 -15.08 -9.38 9.44
CA TYR A 71 -14.34 -8.55 10.39
C TYR A 71 -13.92 -7.20 9.79
N TYR A 72 -13.26 -7.22 8.63
CA TYR A 72 -12.67 -6.03 8.02
C TYR A 72 -13.56 -5.35 6.99
N SER A 73 -14.45 -6.11 6.33
CA SER A 73 -15.21 -5.65 5.17
C SER A 73 -16.59 -6.31 5.10
N PRO A 74 -17.51 -6.01 6.05
CA PRO A 74 -18.82 -6.66 6.13
C PRO A 74 -19.80 -6.23 5.03
N THR A 75 -19.67 -5.01 4.49
CA THR A 75 -20.65 -4.42 3.55
C THR A 75 -20.12 -4.30 2.11
N TYR A 76 -18.81 -4.43 1.91
CA TYR A 76 -18.15 -4.22 0.62
C TYR A 76 -17.10 -5.31 0.37
N PRO A 77 -16.58 -5.46 -0.87
CA PRO A 77 -15.56 -6.46 -1.15
C PRO A 77 -14.24 -6.17 -0.44
N LEU A 78 -13.57 -7.23 0.04
CA LEU A 78 -12.27 -7.15 0.71
C LEU A 78 -11.18 -6.56 -0.21
N LEU A 79 -11.29 -6.76 -1.53
CA LEU A 79 -10.40 -6.13 -2.50
C LEU A 79 -10.49 -4.59 -2.43
N THR A 80 -11.69 -4.03 -2.25
CA THR A 80 -11.87 -2.58 -2.10
C THR A 80 -11.23 -2.08 -0.82
N PHE A 81 -11.34 -2.83 0.28
CA PHE A 81 -10.62 -2.54 1.52
C PHE A 81 -9.10 -2.55 1.30
N CYS A 82 -8.57 -3.58 0.63
CA CYS A 82 -7.14 -3.71 0.31
C CYS A 82 -6.63 -2.53 -0.53
N MET A 83 -7.37 -2.12 -1.55
CA MET A 83 -7.02 -0.97 -2.40
C MET A 83 -7.06 0.34 -1.62
N TYR A 84 -8.02 0.51 -0.73
CA TYR A 84 -8.11 1.70 0.12
C TYR A 84 -6.93 1.79 1.09
N GLN A 85 -6.61 0.69 1.77
CA GLN A 85 -5.48 0.62 2.70
C GLN A 85 -4.13 0.83 2.01
N ALA A 86 -3.98 0.43 0.75
CA ALA A 86 -2.77 0.70 -0.03
C ALA A 86 -2.47 2.19 -0.27
N THR A 87 -3.44 3.08 0.00
CA THR A 87 -3.27 4.53 -0.20
C THR A 87 -2.72 5.27 1.01
N PHE A 88 -2.65 4.60 2.17
CA PHE A 88 -2.03 5.12 3.39
C PHE A 88 -0.52 4.98 3.33
#